data_AF-A0A6L6GXZ2-F1
#
_entry.id   AF-A0A6L6GXZ2-F1
#
_cell.length_a   1.000
_cell.length_b   1.000
_cell.length_c   1.000
_cell.angle_alpha   90.00
_cell.angle_beta   90.00
_cell.angle_gamma   90.00
#
_symmetry.space_group_name_H-M   'P 1'
#
loop_
_entity.id
_entity.type
_entity.pdbx_description
1 polymer ?
#
loop_
_entity_poly.entity_id
_entity_poly.type
_entity_poly.pdbx_seq_one_letter_code
_entity_poly.pdbx_strand_id
1 'polypeptide(L)'
;MDGQQLFFTTLRDWTPQDEATVLKMDYEARARVAKTIACAGLLIDLSLDQHTIVRESVAQNKNTPMRTLRRLAEEDLSSSVKQAAQRTLSSLI
;
A
#
# COMPACT_ATOMS: atom_id res chain seq x y z
N MET A 1 3.81 -19.72 -5.32
CA MET A 1 3.33 -18.69 -4.36
C MET A 1 4.26 -18.75 -3.18
N ASP A 2 5.14 -17.75 -3.05
CA ASP A 2 6.27 -17.80 -2.13
C ASP A 2 5.80 -17.61 -0.69
N GLY A 3 6.20 -18.51 0.21
CA GLY A 3 5.73 -18.54 1.62
C GLY A 3 5.96 -17.25 2.40
N GLN A 4 6.85 -16.37 1.93
CA GLN A 4 7.11 -15.06 2.52
C GLN A 4 5.94 -14.08 2.34
N GLN A 5 5.13 -14.20 1.27
CA GLN A 5 3.96 -13.33 1.08
C GLN A 5 2.85 -13.62 2.08
N LEU A 6 2.60 -14.89 2.38
CA LEU A 6 1.60 -15.30 3.37
C LEU A 6 1.98 -14.80 4.77
N PHE A 7 3.26 -14.77 5.09
CA PHE A 7 3.76 -14.24 6.37
C PHE A 7 3.31 -12.79 6.61
N PHE A 8 3.62 -11.86 5.69
CA PHE A 8 3.31 -10.44 5.86
C PHE A 8 1.80 -10.14 5.86
N THR A 9 0.99 -10.94 5.17
CA THR A 9 -0.47 -10.72 5.14
C THR A 9 -1.18 -10.99 6.48
N THR A 10 -0.52 -11.70 7.40
CA THR A 10 -1.09 -12.09 8.71
C THR A 10 -0.50 -11.33 9.89
N LEU A 11 0.55 -10.54 9.65
CA LEU A 11 1.25 -9.78 10.69
C LEU A 11 0.39 -8.63 11.22
N ARG A 12 0.16 -8.64 12.54
CA ARG A 12 -0.53 -7.57 13.27
C ARG A 12 0.44 -6.53 13.81
N ASP A 13 1.56 -6.99 14.36
CA ASP A 13 2.60 -6.14 14.92
C ASP A 13 3.81 -6.15 13.98
N TRP A 14 4.11 -4.97 13.42
CA TRP A 14 5.18 -4.79 12.44
C TRP A 14 6.43 -4.29 13.13
N THR A 15 7.57 -4.95 12.89
CA THR A 15 8.87 -4.45 13.31
C THR A 15 9.51 -3.60 12.21
N PRO A 16 10.45 -2.70 12.54
CA PRO A 16 11.23 -1.99 11.52
C PRO A 16 11.96 -2.92 10.54
N GLN A 17 12.33 -4.12 10.99
CA GLN A 17 12.97 -5.15 10.17
C GLN A 17 11.99 -5.76 9.16
N ASP A 18 10.73 -5.97 9.55
CA ASP A 18 9.68 -6.44 8.65
C ASP A 18 9.40 -5.41 7.55
N GLU A 19 9.27 -4.13 7.94
CA GLU A 19 9.09 -3.01 7.00
C GLU A 19 10.26 -2.92 6.02
N ALA A 20 11.49 -2.96 6.53
CA ALA A 20 12.70 -2.95 5.71
C ALA A 20 12.80 -4.17 4.79
N THR A 21 12.28 -5.33 5.21
CA THR A 21 12.23 -6.54 4.38
C THR A 21 11.27 -6.35 3.23
N VAL A 22 10.07 -5.81 3.49
CA VAL A 22 9.11 -5.49 2.44
C VAL A 22 9.69 -4.47 1.47
N LEU A 23 10.31 -3.39 1.94
CA LEU A 23 10.87 -2.34 1.09
C LEU A 23 11.96 -2.85 0.12
N LYS A 24 12.65 -3.95 0.45
CA LYS A 24 13.67 -4.59 -0.39
C LYS A 24 13.13 -5.62 -1.38
N MET A 25 11.85 -5.98 -1.30
CA MET A 25 11.24 -6.92 -2.24
C MET A 25 11.10 -6.32 -3.64
N ASP A 26 10.94 -7.18 -4.65
CA ASP A 26 10.50 -6.73 -5.96
C ASP A 26 9.15 -6.01 -5.90
N TYR A 27 8.86 -5.20 -6.91
CA TYR A 27 7.69 -4.33 -6.89
C TYR A 27 6.37 -5.10 -6.89
N GLU A 28 6.31 -6.32 -7.43
CA GLU A 28 5.08 -7.13 -7.44
C GLU A 28 4.80 -7.71 -6.06
N ALA A 29 5.83 -8.21 -5.38
CA ALA A 29 5.75 -8.65 -3.99
C ALA A 29 5.35 -7.48 -3.07
N ARG A 30 5.97 -6.30 -3.22
CA ARG A 30 5.57 -5.09 -2.47
C ARG A 30 4.12 -4.70 -2.72
N ALA A 31 3.66 -4.73 -3.97
CA ALA A 31 2.27 -4.43 -4.32
C ALA A 31 1.28 -5.41 -3.66
N ARG A 32 1.58 -6.71 -3.69
CA ARG A 32 0.74 -7.74 -3.02
C ARG A 32 0.64 -7.51 -1.52
N VAL A 33 1.76 -7.20 -0.87
CA VAL A 33 1.78 -6.85 0.56
C VAL A 33 0.97 -5.57 0.80
N ALA A 34 1.27 -4.49 0.08
CA ALA A 34 0.59 -3.20 0.21
C ALA A 34 -0.94 -3.29 0.11
N LYS A 35 -1.47 -4.22 -0.68
CA LYS A 35 -2.91 -4.42 -0.87
C LYS A 35 -3.63 -4.94 0.38
N THR A 36 -2.92 -5.59 1.31
CA THR A 36 -3.54 -6.39 2.39
C THR A 36 -3.14 -5.96 3.80
N ILE A 37 -1.98 -5.32 3.97
CA ILE A 37 -1.46 -4.98 5.30
C ILE A 37 -2.28 -3.91 6.03
N ALA A 38 -2.13 -3.87 7.35
CA ALA A 38 -2.70 -2.83 8.21
C ALA A 38 -1.64 -1.86 8.78
N CYS A 39 -0.35 -2.04 8.45
CA CYS A 39 0.71 -1.14 8.91
C CYS A 39 0.60 0.23 8.24
N ALA A 40 0.06 1.21 8.98
CA ALA A 40 -0.14 2.56 8.48
C ALA A 40 1.17 3.25 8.07
N GLY A 41 2.26 3.07 8.82
CA GLY A 41 3.58 3.64 8.51
C GLY A 41 4.10 3.13 7.17
N LEU A 42 4.14 1.81 7.00
CA LEU A 42 4.57 1.20 5.74
C LEU A 42 3.66 1.56 4.56
N LEU A 43 2.34 1.70 4.76
CA LEU A 43 1.42 2.17 3.72
C LEU A 43 1.72 3.62 3.30
N ILE A 44 2.15 4.49 4.24
CA ILE A 44 2.61 5.84 3.91
C ILE A 44 3.87 5.77 3.04
N ASP A 45 4.86 4.95 3.42
CA ASP A 45 6.10 4.83 2.65
C ASP A 45 5.86 4.26 1.25
N LEU A 46 5.05 3.19 1.14
CA LEU A 46 4.71 2.56 -0.13
C LEU A 46 3.80 3.46 -1.01
N SER A 47 3.13 4.46 -0.44
CA SER A 47 2.40 5.47 -1.22
C SER A 47 3.32 6.41 -2.02
N LEU A 48 4.62 6.37 -1.77
CA LEU A 48 5.65 7.12 -2.48
C LEU A 48 6.49 6.24 -3.40
N ASP A 49 6.10 4.97 -3.59
CA ASP A 49 6.87 4.02 -4.39
C ASP A 49 7.04 4.49 -5.84
N GLN A 50 8.22 4.26 -6.41
CA GLN A 50 8.47 4.59 -7.81
C GLN A 50 7.54 3.81 -8.78
N HIS A 51 7.11 2.59 -8.40
CA HIS A 51 6.28 1.75 -9.25
C HIS A 51 4.80 2.04 -9.02
N THR A 52 4.12 2.45 -10.08
CA THR A 52 2.69 2.79 -10.06
C THR A 52 1.80 1.67 -9.51
N ILE A 53 2.12 0.40 -9.79
CA ILE A 53 1.34 -0.75 -9.30
C ILE A 53 1.38 -0.90 -7.76
N VAL A 54 2.49 -0.50 -7.12
CA VAL A 54 2.60 -0.49 -5.66
C VAL A 54 1.70 0.62 -5.10
N ARG A 55 1.82 1.84 -5.63
CA ARG A 55 0.97 2.97 -5.22
C ARG A 55 -0.52 2.71 -5.44
N GLU A 56 -0.87 2.05 -6.54
CA GLU A 56 -2.25 1.64 -6.82
C GLU A 56 -2.75 0.62 -5.80
N SER A 57 -1.90 -0.33 -5.39
CA SER A 57 -2.25 -1.30 -4.34
C SER A 57 -2.46 -0.64 -2.97
N VAL A 58 -1.64 0.37 -2.63
CA VAL A 58 -1.86 1.22 -1.45
C VAL A 58 -3.19 1.96 -1.57
N ALA A 59 -3.48 2.54 -2.73
CA ALA A 59 -4.72 3.28 -2.98
C ALA A 59 -5.98 2.38 -2.88
N GLN A 60 -5.87 1.09 -3.21
CA GLN A 60 -6.95 0.11 -3.08
C GLN A 60 -7.13 -0.42 -1.64
N ASN A 61 -6.18 -0.17 -0.74
CA ASN A 61 -6.21 -0.69 0.62
C ASN A 61 -7.00 0.24 1.55
N LYS A 62 -8.04 -0.31 2.19
CA LYS A 62 -8.93 0.42 3.13
C LYS A 62 -8.25 0.81 4.44
N ASN A 63 -7.14 0.16 4.80
CA ASN A 63 -6.33 0.52 5.97
C ASN A 63 -5.38 1.70 5.69
N THR A 64 -5.25 2.12 4.43
CA THR A 64 -4.41 3.27 4.09
C THR A 64 -4.97 4.52 4.76
N PRO A 65 -4.14 5.29 5.49
CA PRO A 65 -4.60 6.49 6.17
C PRO A 65 -5.33 7.46 5.23
N MET A 66 -6.45 8.05 5.68
CA MET A 66 -7.28 8.94 4.85
C MET A 66 -6.50 10.13 4.27
N ARG A 67 -5.49 10.65 4.99
CA ARG A 67 -4.64 11.73 4.47
C ARG A 67 -3.81 11.25 3.28
N THR A 68 -3.26 10.04 3.36
CA THR A 68 -2.51 9.41 2.27
C THR A 68 -3.41 9.10 1.08
N LEU A 69 -4.62 8.57 1.31
CA LEU A 69 -5.59 8.34 0.24
C LEU A 69 -5.98 9.66 -0.47
N ARG A 70 -6.22 10.76 0.25
CA ARG A 70 -6.52 12.07 -0.36
C ARG A 70 -5.36 12.57 -1.22
N ARG A 71 -4.13 12.51 -0.70
CA ARG A 71 -2.93 12.87 -1.45
C ARG A 71 -2.81 12.05 -2.75
N LEU A 72 -3.02 10.73 -2.69
CA LEU A 72 -3.00 9.87 -3.87
C LEU A 72 -4.12 10.20 -4.86
N ALA A 73 -5.31 10.56 -4.40
CA ALA A 73 -6.44 10.93 -5.25
C ALA A 73 -6.21 12.27 -5.99
N GLU A 74 -5.57 13.23 -5.33
CA GLU A 74 -5.41 14.59 -5.84
C GLU A 74 -4.09 14.77 -6.62
N GLU A 75 -2.99 14.23 -6.10
CA GLU A 75 -1.62 14.60 -6.50
C GLU A 75 -0.86 13.52 -7.28
N ASP A 76 -1.28 12.24 -7.27
CA ASP A 76 -0.52 11.19 -7.99
C ASP A 76 -0.42 11.46 -9.49
N LEU A 77 0.61 10.96 -10.18
CA LEU A 77 0.72 11.16 -11.63
C LEU A 77 -0.14 10.14 -12.42
N SER A 78 -0.45 8.99 -11.82
CA SER A 78 -1.22 7.94 -12.48
C SER A 78 -2.72 8.13 -12.28
N SER A 79 -3.46 8.15 -13.40
CA SER A 79 -4.93 8.16 -13.36
C SER A 79 -5.52 6.90 -12.71
N SER A 80 -4.84 5.75 -12.76
CA SER A 80 -5.30 4.52 -12.09
C SER A 80 -5.22 4.67 -10.58
N VAL A 81 -4.11 5.23 -10.08
CA VAL A 81 -3.89 5.47 -8.65
C VAL A 81 -4.90 6.48 -8.11
N LYS A 82 -5.11 7.60 -8.83
CA LYS A 82 -6.11 8.61 -8.45
C LYS A 82 -7.51 8.01 -8.30
N GLN A 83 -7.94 7.26 -9.32
CA GLN A 83 -9.27 6.63 -9.34
C GLN A 83 -9.41 5.57 -8.25
N ALA A 84 -8.38 4.74 -8.02
CA ALA A 84 -8.39 3.76 -6.95
C ALA A 84 -8.53 4.42 -5.58
N ALA A 85 -7.74 5.47 -5.32
CA ALA A 85 -7.78 6.21 -4.06
C ALA A 85 -9.14 6.86 -3.84
N GLN A 86 -9.71 7.49 -4.87
CA GLN A 86 -11.04 8.08 -4.82
C GLN A 86 -12.13 7.06 -4.52
N ARG A 87 -12.10 5.89 -5.17
CA ARG A 87 -13.06 4.80 -4.92
C ARG A 87 -12.94 4.30 -3.48
N THR A 88 -11.72 4.12 -2.99
CA THR A 88 -11.48 3.68 -1.61
C THR A 88 -12.02 4.71 -0.62
N LEU A 89 -11.68 5.99 -0.79
CA LEU A 89 -12.23 7.09 0.03
C LEU A 89 -13.75 7.07 0.07
N SER A 90 -14.40 6.98 -1.10
CA SER A 90 -15.85 6.92 -1.22
C SER A 90 -16.48 5.69 -0.58
N SER A 91 -15.71 4.63 -0.31
CA SER A 91 -16.20 3.42 0.38
C SER A 91 -16.03 3.46 1.91
N LEU A 92 -15.35 4.48 2.44
CA LEU A 92 -15.07 4.66 3.87
C LEU A 92 -15.98 5.69 4.55
N ILE A 93 -16.77 6.41 3.76
CA ILE A 93 -17.81 7.37 4.18
C ILE A 93 -19.19 6.75 4.01
#